data_AF-A0A968UVS0-F1
#
_entry.id   AF-A0A968UVS0-F1
#
_cell.length_a   1.000
_cell.length_b   1.000
_cell.length_c   1.000
_cell.angle_alpha   90.00
_cell.angle_beta   90.00
_cell.angle_gamma   90.00
#
_symmetry.space_group_name_H-M   'P 1'
#
loop_
_entity.id
_entity.type
_entity.pdbx_description
1 polymer ?
#
loop_
_entity_poly.entity_id
_entity_poly.type
_entity_poly.pdbx_seq_one_letter_code
_entity_poly.pdbx_strand_id
1 'polypeptide(L)'
;MVGGDARGIYKTLNLDLRNYERLKMAVHAERVGYEECRDDENEINCGQGRLENGELTVFIRLGTDFVENYYEYEIPLTLSDYDSLLQRNLIPQPGQSASPEYVEEIWRSENNFDFPLSWLKEAKIARNNNGFRLDSIYSYFPEGLQDGHLVKLRGNPT
;
A
#
# COMPACT_ATOMS: atom_id res chain seq x y z
N MET A 1 -4.27 -13.73 4.63
CA MET A 1 -5.27 -13.44 5.69
C MET A 1 -6.66 -13.41 5.07
N VAL A 2 -7.64 -14.13 5.62
CA VAL A 2 -9.05 -14.09 5.15
C VAL A 2 -9.82 -13.09 6.02
N GLY A 3 -10.21 -11.95 5.44
CA GLY A 3 -11.28 -11.08 5.96
C GLY A 3 -10.87 -9.96 6.94
N GLY A 4 -10.42 -8.83 6.41
CA GLY A 4 -10.83 -7.50 6.91
C GLY A 4 -10.20 -6.95 8.19
N ASP A 5 -9.19 -7.58 8.80
CA ASP A 5 -8.40 -6.91 9.84
C ASP A 5 -7.43 -5.91 9.18
N ALA A 6 -7.81 -4.64 9.21
CA ALA A 6 -7.04 -3.53 8.69
C ALA A 6 -6.54 -2.67 9.86
N ARG A 7 -5.23 -2.44 9.91
CA ARG A 7 -4.60 -1.55 10.91
C ARG A 7 -4.05 -0.34 10.20
N GLY A 8 -4.22 0.83 10.80
CA GLY A 8 -3.79 2.09 10.22
C GLY A 8 -3.41 3.10 11.29
N ILE A 9 -2.57 4.04 10.88
CA ILE A 9 -2.19 5.20 11.68
C ILE A 9 -2.75 6.42 10.97
N TYR A 10 -3.33 7.35 11.74
CA TYR A 10 -3.89 8.58 11.20
C TYR A 10 -3.05 9.79 11.61
N LYS A 11 -3.03 10.78 10.72
CA LYS A 11 -2.42 12.08 10.99
C LYS A 11 -3.31 13.16 10.42
N THR A 12 -3.65 14.15 11.25
CA THR A 12 -4.35 15.34 10.77
C THR A 12 -3.36 16.24 10.04
N LEU A 13 -3.67 16.55 8.79
CA LEU A 13 -2.87 17.42 7.92
C LEU A 13 -3.78 18.50 7.34
N ASN A 14 -3.33 19.75 7.38
CA ASN A 14 -3.97 20.86 6.68
C ASN A 14 -3.35 21.00 5.28
N LEU A 15 -3.58 19.98 4.44
CA LEU A 15 -3.04 19.92 3.08
C LEU A 15 -4.14 20.21 2.05
N ASP A 16 -3.91 21.20 1.20
CA ASP A 16 -4.77 21.47 0.05
C ASP A 16 -4.24 20.74 -1.19
N LEU A 17 -4.86 19.60 -1.51
CA LEU A 17 -4.46 18.75 -2.64
C LEU A 17 -4.94 19.25 -4.01
N ARG A 18 -5.74 20.32 -4.08
CA ARG A 18 -6.40 20.76 -5.33
C ARG A 18 -5.45 21.32 -6.38
N ASN A 19 -4.29 21.81 -5.94
CA ASN A 19 -3.26 22.33 -6.84
C ASN A 19 -2.23 21.27 -7.25
N TYR A 20 -2.42 20.02 -6.82
CA TYR A 20 -1.54 18.90 -7.14
C TYR A 20 -2.23 17.96 -8.12
N GLU A 21 -1.45 17.41 -9.03
CA GLU A 21 -1.99 16.49 -10.06
C GLU A 21 -1.89 15.03 -9.63
N ARG A 22 -0.86 14.67 -8.85
CA ARG A 22 -0.53 13.29 -8.51
C ARG A 22 -0.11 13.16 -7.05
N LEU A 23 -0.47 12.03 -6.45
CA LEU A 23 0.08 11.59 -5.17
C LEU A 23 1.16 10.56 -5.44
N LYS A 24 2.35 10.78 -4.86
CA LYS A 24 3.45 9.82 -4.89
C LYS A 24 3.90 9.48 -3.48
N MET A 25 3.96 8.19 -3.14
CA MET A 25 4.45 7.70 -1.85
C MET A 25 5.08 6.32 -2.03
N ALA A 26 6.29 6.16 -1.51
CA ALA A 26 6.97 4.87 -1.50
C ALA A 26 6.51 4.04 -0.30
N VAL A 27 6.27 2.75 -0.53
CA VAL A 27 5.91 1.80 0.52
C VAL A 27 6.85 0.62 0.45
N HIS A 28 7.28 0.19 1.62
CA HIS A 28 8.08 -1.01 1.80
C HIS A 28 7.30 -2.02 2.63
N ALA A 29 7.45 -3.29 2.28
CA ALA A 29 6.89 -4.41 3.02
C ALA A 29 7.96 -5.49 3.22
N GLU A 30 8.08 -5.96 4.45
CA GLU A 30 9.01 -7.02 4.83
C GLU A 30 8.32 -8.05 5.73
N ARG A 31 8.97 -9.21 5.82
CA ARG A 31 8.56 -10.28 6.73
C ARG A 31 9.19 -10.01 8.09
N VAL A 32 8.34 -9.92 9.12
CA VAL A 32 8.81 -9.78 10.51
C VAL A 32 9.46 -11.09 10.97
N GLY A 33 10.55 -10.99 11.74
CA GLY A 33 11.15 -12.14 12.43
C GLY A 33 12.07 -12.99 11.56
N TYR A 34 12.59 -12.47 10.44
CA TYR A 34 13.48 -13.23 9.56
C TYR A 34 14.70 -13.81 10.29
N GLU A 35 15.33 -13.04 11.19
CA GLU A 35 16.46 -13.48 12.01
C GLU A 35 16.03 -14.44 13.13
N GLU A 36 14.85 -14.21 13.71
CA GLU A 36 14.29 -15.02 14.82
C GLU A 36 13.71 -16.36 14.34
N CYS A 37 13.50 -16.52 13.04
CA CYS A 37 12.91 -17.69 12.41
C CYS A 37 13.92 -18.63 11.74
N ARG A 38 15.22 -18.32 11.79
CA ARG A 38 16.26 -19.22 11.29
C ARG A 38 16.61 -20.21 12.40
N ASP A 39 16.54 -21.49 12.10
CA ASP A 39 17.12 -22.50 12.97
C ASP A 39 18.66 -22.54 12.82
N ASP A 40 19.30 -23.39 13.62
CA ASP A 40 20.75 -23.60 13.58
C ASP A 40 21.27 -24.12 12.22
N GLU A 41 20.37 -24.59 11.34
CA GLU A 41 20.66 -25.06 9.98
C GLU A 41 20.39 -23.98 8.90
N ASN A 42 20.04 -22.75 9.30
CA ASN A 42 19.61 -21.64 8.44
C ASN A 42 18.31 -21.90 7.67
N GLU A 43 17.46 -22.82 8.10
CA GLU A 43 16.13 -23.06 7.54
C GLU A 43 15.09 -22.13 8.19
N ILE A 44 14.18 -21.58 7.38
CA ILE A 44 13.11 -20.69 7.85
C ILE A 44 11.99 -21.54 8.46
N ASN A 45 11.97 -21.62 9.78
CA ASN A 45 11.00 -22.41 10.56
C ASN A 45 9.95 -21.55 11.27
N CYS A 46 9.56 -20.40 10.69
CA CYS A 46 8.39 -19.68 11.18
C CYS A 46 7.13 -20.56 10.99
N GLY A 47 6.54 -21.06 12.08
CA GLY A 47 5.28 -21.83 12.08
C GLY A 47 4.03 -21.02 11.68
N GLN A 48 4.18 -19.87 11.02
CA GLN A 48 3.09 -19.08 10.47
C GLN A 48 3.31 -19.00 8.95
N GLY A 49 2.32 -19.49 8.20
CA GLY A 49 2.40 -19.70 6.75
C GLY A 49 3.13 -18.59 6.02
N ARG A 50 3.99 -18.98 5.08
CA ARG A 50 4.72 -18.06 4.19
C ARG A 50 3.71 -17.03 3.66
N LEU A 51 3.80 -15.79 4.15
CA LEU A 51 3.05 -14.69 3.57
C LEU A 51 3.54 -14.55 2.12
N GLU A 52 2.64 -14.72 1.17
CA GLU A 52 2.96 -14.64 -0.26
C GLU A 52 2.71 -13.22 -0.78
N ASN A 53 3.31 -12.90 -1.92
CA ASN A 53 3.10 -11.62 -2.59
C ASN A 53 1.61 -11.45 -2.93
N GLY A 54 1.07 -10.26 -2.66
CA GLY A 54 -0.33 -9.95 -2.89
C GLY A 54 -1.30 -10.43 -1.80
N GLU A 55 -0.83 -11.14 -0.77
CA GLU A 55 -1.69 -11.52 0.37
C GLU A 55 -1.89 -10.40 1.40
N LEU A 56 -1.05 -9.35 1.32
CA LEU A 56 -1.14 -8.14 2.12
C LEU A 56 -1.47 -6.98 1.19
N THR A 57 -2.37 -6.11 1.61
CA THR A 57 -2.66 -4.84 0.92
C THR A 57 -2.32 -3.67 1.83
N VAL A 58 -1.92 -2.55 1.24
CA VAL A 58 -1.80 -1.26 1.92
C VAL A 58 -2.82 -0.31 1.33
N PHE A 59 -3.39 0.53 2.18
CA PHE A 59 -4.34 1.54 1.77
C PHE A 59 -4.01 2.90 2.37
N ILE A 60 -4.38 3.95 1.64
CA ILE A 60 -4.37 5.32 2.12
C ILE A 60 -5.79 5.87 2.11
N ARG A 61 -6.21 6.46 3.24
CA ARG A 61 -7.48 7.20 3.34
C ARG A 61 -7.23 8.70 3.35
N LEU A 62 -7.93 9.41 2.47
CA LEU A 62 -7.91 10.86 2.36
C LEU A 62 -9.34 11.37 2.51
N GLY A 63 -9.61 12.15 3.55
CA GLY A 63 -10.97 12.52 3.89
C GLY A 63 -11.05 13.63 4.93
N THR A 64 -12.27 14.09 5.18
CA THR A 64 -12.57 15.03 6.27
C THR A 64 -12.72 14.35 7.61
N ASP A 65 -12.97 13.04 7.60
CA ASP A 65 -13.03 12.21 8.80
C ASP A 65 -12.44 10.82 8.55
N PHE A 66 -12.48 9.97 9.58
CA PHE A 66 -11.85 8.66 9.58
C PHE A 66 -12.79 7.51 9.17
N VAL A 67 -14.10 7.73 9.08
CA VAL A 67 -15.11 6.65 9.09
C VAL A 67 -16.19 6.83 8.02
N GLU A 68 -16.63 8.04 7.74
CA GLU A 68 -17.82 8.30 6.92
C GLU A 68 -17.51 9.06 5.63
N ASN A 69 -16.48 9.91 5.61
CA ASN A 69 -16.18 10.78 4.48
C ASN A 69 -14.70 10.66 4.10
N TYR A 70 -14.40 9.66 3.29
CA TYR A 70 -13.04 9.41 2.79
C TYR A 70 -13.03 8.83 1.37
N TYR A 71 -11.95 9.14 0.66
CA TYR A 71 -11.43 8.35 -0.45
C TYR A 71 -10.45 7.33 0.12
N GLU A 72 -10.46 6.11 -0.40
CA GLU A 72 -9.49 5.07 -0.09
C GLU A 72 -8.84 4.63 -1.39
N TYR A 73 -7.51 4.55 -1.39
CA TYR A 73 -6.76 3.95 -2.48
C TYR A 73 -5.93 2.81 -1.91
N GLU A 74 -6.10 1.62 -2.46
CA GLU A 74 -5.52 0.37 -1.96
C GLU A 74 -4.71 -0.29 -3.07
N ILE A 75 -3.55 -0.83 -2.70
CA ILE A 75 -2.65 -1.57 -3.60
C ILE A 75 -2.22 -2.89 -2.93
N PRO A 76 -2.05 -3.98 -3.70
CA PRO A 76 -1.42 -5.20 -3.20
C PRO A 76 0.07 -4.97 -2.98
N LEU A 77 0.61 -5.52 -1.91
CA LEU A 77 2.02 -5.41 -1.57
C LEU A 77 2.80 -6.62 -2.04
N THR A 78 4.00 -6.34 -2.54
CA THR A 78 5.04 -7.31 -2.83
C THR A 78 6.10 -7.22 -1.73
N LEU A 79 6.41 -8.34 -1.11
CA LEU A 79 7.39 -8.40 -0.03
C LEU A 79 8.80 -8.32 -0.62
N SER A 80 9.69 -7.64 0.10
CA SER A 80 11.12 -7.70 -0.19
C SER A 80 11.66 -9.12 0.02
N ASP A 81 12.52 -9.57 -0.90
CA ASP A 81 13.15 -10.88 -0.84
C ASP A 81 14.49 -10.81 -0.09
N TYR A 82 14.42 -10.98 1.22
CA TYR A 82 15.62 -10.97 2.07
C TYR A 82 16.56 -12.15 1.77
N ASP A 83 16.05 -13.33 1.41
CA ASP A 83 16.89 -14.49 1.05
C ASP A 83 17.75 -14.15 -0.18
N SER A 84 17.15 -13.52 -1.18
CA SER A 84 17.86 -13.02 -2.36
C SER A 84 18.93 -11.99 -1.98
N LEU A 85 18.61 -11.04 -1.09
CA LEU A 85 19.57 -10.05 -0.61
C LEU A 85 20.77 -10.68 0.12
N LEU A 86 20.54 -11.70 0.96
CA LEU A 86 21.60 -12.46 1.62
C LEU A 86 22.47 -13.23 0.62
N GLN A 87 21.85 -14.01 -0.27
CA GLN A 87 22.57 -14.86 -1.23
C GLN A 87 23.45 -14.04 -2.17
N ARG A 88 23.01 -12.82 -2.49
CA ARG A 88 23.73 -11.88 -3.34
C ARG A 88 24.70 -10.98 -2.56
N ASN A 89 24.76 -11.13 -1.23
CA ASN A 89 25.59 -10.32 -0.33
C ASN A 89 25.36 -8.81 -0.52
N LEU A 90 24.09 -8.40 -0.61
CA LEU A 90 23.66 -7.01 -0.86
C LEU A 90 23.22 -6.27 0.41
N ILE A 91 23.16 -6.94 1.56
CA ILE A 91 22.79 -6.31 2.83
C ILE A 91 23.95 -5.40 3.30
N PRO A 92 23.73 -4.08 3.47
CA PRO A 92 24.78 -3.17 3.86
C PRO A 92 25.22 -3.39 5.31
N GLN A 93 26.53 -3.36 5.55
CA GLN A 93 27.06 -3.38 6.91
C GLN A 93 26.89 -2.00 7.59
N PRO A 94 26.90 -1.94 8.93
CA PRO A 94 26.87 -0.66 9.65
C PRO A 94 27.96 0.31 9.16
N GLY A 95 27.56 1.50 8.74
CA GLY A 95 28.47 2.52 8.20
C GLY A 95 28.79 2.38 6.72
N GLN A 96 28.23 1.39 6.03
CA GLN A 96 28.35 1.20 4.59
C GLN A 96 27.12 1.77 3.86
N SER A 97 27.34 2.38 2.70
CA SER A 97 26.24 2.82 1.83
C SER A 97 25.53 1.61 1.21
N ALA A 98 24.20 1.67 1.15
CA ALA A 98 23.40 0.68 0.42
C ALA A 98 23.70 0.71 -1.09
N SER A 99 23.74 -0.46 -1.71
CA SER A 99 23.87 -0.56 -3.17
C SER A 99 22.54 -0.19 -3.85
N PRO A 100 22.56 0.24 -5.13
CA PRO A 100 21.33 0.50 -5.88
C PRO A 100 20.38 -0.70 -5.90
N GLU A 101 20.92 -1.91 -6.05
CA GLU A 101 20.15 -3.15 -6.09
C GLU A 101 19.46 -3.45 -4.75
N TYR A 102 20.11 -3.16 -3.62
CA TYR A 102 19.47 -3.25 -2.30
C TYR A 102 18.31 -2.25 -2.19
N VAL A 103 18.52 -1.01 -2.64
CA VAL A 103 17.50 0.05 -2.57
C VAL A 103 16.28 -0.32 -3.43
N GLU A 104 16.49 -0.88 -4.62
CA GLU A 104 15.41 -1.32 -5.51
C GLU A 104 14.61 -2.50 -4.93
N GLU A 105 15.26 -3.42 -4.21
CA GLU A 105 14.57 -4.54 -3.56
C GLU A 105 13.77 -4.10 -2.33
N ILE A 106 14.28 -3.13 -1.56
CA ILE A 106 13.54 -2.58 -0.41
C ILE A 106 12.38 -1.69 -0.90
N TRP A 107 12.65 -0.78 -1.84
CA TRP A 107 11.68 0.16 -2.38
C TRP A 107 11.17 -0.28 -3.76
N ARG A 108 10.58 -1.47 -3.79
CA ARG A 108 10.02 -2.07 -5.01
C ARG A 108 9.02 -1.10 -5.65
N SER A 109 9.20 -0.85 -6.95
CA SER A 109 8.40 0.12 -7.70
C SER A 109 6.91 -0.21 -7.72
N GLU A 110 6.58 -1.49 -7.62
CA GLU A 110 5.25 -2.08 -7.59
C GLU A 110 4.47 -1.69 -6.34
N ASN A 111 5.16 -1.37 -5.24
CA ASN A 111 4.54 -0.95 -3.99
C ASN A 111 4.36 0.58 -3.91
N ASN A 112 4.78 1.33 -4.93
CA ASN A 112 4.66 2.77 -4.90
C ASN A 112 3.23 3.20 -5.18
N PHE A 113 2.68 4.00 -4.27
CA PHE A 113 1.52 4.82 -4.57
C PHE A 113 1.93 5.86 -5.61
N ASP A 114 1.48 5.75 -6.85
CA ASP A 114 1.64 6.77 -7.88
C ASP A 114 0.36 6.86 -8.72
N PHE A 115 -0.58 7.69 -8.28
CA PHE A 115 -1.88 7.83 -8.94
C PHE A 115 -2.27 9.31 -9.13
N PRO A 116 -3.02 9.62 -10.20
CA PRO A 116 -3.54 10.95 -10.42
C PRO A 116 -4.68 11.25 -9.43
N LEU A 117 -4.65 12.43 -8.82
CA LEU A 117 -5.69 12.88 -7.90
C LEU A 117 -7.04 13.10 -8.60
N SER A 118 -7.05 13.20 -9.94
CA SER A 118 -8.28 13.28 -10.73
C SER A 118 -9.17 12.04 -10.57
N TRP A 119 -8.59 10.86 -10.34
CA TRP A 119 -9.35 9.63 -10.10
C TRP A 119 -10.29 9.74 -8.89
N LEU A 120 -9.89 10.49 -7.85
CA LEU A 120 -10.75 10.71 -6.68
C LEU A 120 -11.97 11.56 -7.03
N LYS A 121 -11.75 12.61 -7.83
CA LYS A 121 -12.82 13.47 -8.34
C LYS A 121 -13.77 12.69 -9.27
N GLU A 122 -13.21 11.89 -10.16
CA GLU A 122 -13.96 11.05 -11.09
C GLU A 122 -14.79 9.99 -10.36
N ALA A 123 -14.23 9.35 -9.33
CA ALA A 123 -14.95 8.42 -8.47
C ALA A 123 -16.19 9.09 -7.85
N LYS A 124 -16.04 10.33 -7.37
CA LYS A 124 -17.16 11.12 -6.81
C LYS A 124 -18.22 11.48 -7.84
N ILE A 125 -17.81 11.91 -9.04
CA ILE A 125 -18.73 12.21 -10.15
C ILE A 125 -19.50 10.94 -10.57
N ALA A 126 -18.79 9.83 -10.77
CA ALA A 126 -19.38 8.56 -11.18
C ALA A 126 -20.42 8.06 -10.16
N ARG A 127 -20.05 8.06 -8.87
CA ARG A 127 -20.93 7.68 -7.77
C ARG A 127 -22.21 8.54 -7.70
N ASN A 128 -22.07 9.85 -7.88
CA ASN A 128 -23.22 10.78 -7.87
C ASN A 128 -24.14 10.57 -9.08
N ASN A 129 -23.58 10.37 -10.27
CA ASN A 129 -24.36 10.09 -11.48
C ASN A 129 -25.14 8.77 -11.37
N ASN A 130 -24.58 7.78 -10.67
CA ASN A 130 -25.25 6.52 -10.39
C ASN A 130 -26.30 6.59 -9.26
N GLY A 131 -26.44 7.75 -8.59
CA GLY A 131 -27.35 7.89 -7.43
C GLY A 131 -27.01 6.95 -6.27
N PHE A 132 -25.76 6.51 -6.16
CA PHE A 132 -25.35 5.54 -5.16
C PHE A 132 -25.37 6.17 -3.77
N ARG A 133 -25.74 5.37 -2.76
CA ARG A 133 -25.96 5.86 -1.40
C ARG A 133 -24.64 6.33 -0.76
N LEU A 134 -24.74 7.38 0.07
CA LEU A 134 -23.58 7.99 0.74
C LEU A 134 -23.02 7.14 1.89
N ASP A 135 -23.88 6.33 2.51
CA ASP A 135 -23.57 5.47 3.66
C ASP A 135 -22.91 4.14 3.27
N SER A 136 -22.74 3.91 1.97
CA SER A 136 -22.13 2.71 1.41
C SER A 136 -20.80 3.03 0.74
N ILE A 137 -19.89 2.05 0.75
CA ILE A 137 -18.62 2.15 0.05
C ILE A 137 -18.87 1.94 -1.45
N TYR A 138 -18.55 2.93 -2.25
CA TYR A 138 -18.55 2.86 -3.72
C TYR A 138 -17.16 2.51 -4.22
N SER A 139 -17.04 1.46 -5.03
CA SER A 139 -15.79 1.10 -5.69
C SER A 139 -15.75 1.69 -7.10
N TYR A 140 -14.64 2.32 -7.44
CA TYR A 140 -14.40 2.95 -8.73
C TYR A 140 -13.15 2.35 -9.39
N PHE A 141 -13.25 2.10 -10.69
CA PHE A 141 -12.18 1.48 -11.48
C PHE A 141 -11.81 2.45 -12.61
N PRO A 142 -10.85 3.37 -12.39
CA PRO A 142 -10.42 4.29 -13.43
C PRO A 142 -9.73 3.55 -14.58
N GLU A 143 -9.72 4.19 -15.76
CA GLU A 143 -8.94 3.71 -16.89
C GLU A 143 -7.43 3.78 -16.56
N GLY A 144 -6.71 2.69 -16.82
CA GLY A 144 -5.29 2.57 -16.47
C GLY A 144 -5.01 2.20 -15.02
N LEU A 145 -6.03 1.81 -14.24
CA LEU A 145 -5.83 1.18 -12.94
C LEU A 145 -5.07 -0.14 -13.10
N GLN A 146 -4.01 -0.32 -12.32
CA GLN A 146 -3.26 -1.57 -12.30
C GLN A 146 -4.09 -2.69 -11.66
N ASP A 147 -3.79 -3.94 -12.03
CA ASP A 147 -4.52 -5.08 -11.49
C ASP A 147 -4.34 -5.20 -9.97
N GLY A 148 -5.41 -5.54 -9.27
CA GLY A 148 -5.46 -5.57 -7.80
C GLY A 148 -5.53 -4.21 -7.09
N HIS A 149 -5.30 -3.09 -7.79
CA HIS A 149 -5.48 -1.77 -7.19
C HIS A 149 -6.96 -1.41 -7.07
N LEU A 150 -7.35 -0.68 -6.03
CA LEU A 150 -8.74 -0.30 -5.80
C LEU A 150 -8.86 1.17 -5.41
N VAL A 151 -9.82 1.86 -6.02
CA VAL A 151 -10.26 3.19 -5.58
C VAL A 151 -11.63 3.04 -4.94
N LYS A 152 -11.79 3.47 -3.69
CA LYS A 152 -13.07 3.44 -2.98
C LYS A 152 -13.43 4.82 -2.45
N LEU A 153 -14.72 5.02 -2.25
CA LEU A 153 -15.30 6.28 -1.80
C LEU A 153 -16.46 6.01 -0.85
N ARG A 154 -16.45 6.68 0.30
CA ARG A 154 -17.58 6.71 1.23
C ARG A 154 -17.94 8.17 1.54
N GLY A 155 -19.25 8.45 1.64
CA GLY A 155 -19.76 9.76 1.99
C GLY A 155 -19.47 10.85 0.94
N ASN A 156 -19.18 12.06 1.42
CA ASN A 156 -18.93 13.23 0.60
C ASN A 156 -17.66 13.97 1.06
N PRO A 157 -16.47 13.39 0.84
CA PRO A 157 -15.22 14.04 1.19
C PRO A 157 -15.02 15.29 0.31
N THR A 158 -14.49 16.35 0.92
CA THR A 158 -14.16 17.62 0.24
C THR A 158 -12.86 17.57 -0.53
#